data_AF-A0A161MJG8-F1
#
_entry.id   AF-A0A161MJG8-F1
#
_cell.length_a   1.000
_cell.length_b   1.000
_cell.length_c   1.000
_cell.angle_alpha   90.00
_cell.angle_beta   90.00
_cell.angle_gamma   90.00
#
_symmetry.space_group_name_H-M   'P 1'
#
loop_
_entity.id
_entity.type
_entity.pdbx_description
1 polymer ?
#
loop_
_entity_poly.entity_id
_entity_poly.type
_entity_poly.pdbx_seq_one_letter_code
_entity_poly.pdbx_strand_id
1 'polypeptide(L)'
;SDIRRGKPSVNALWSRKKVAMAGDFILAVVSMLLANLQSCEVTSTMSQAISDLVQGEFMQLGSKETENERFAHYLTKTYRKTASLVANSLKSVAMLAGCDDQLCEIAFQYGRNIGLAFQLVDDLLDFISSTDTMGKPTATDLKLGLATAPVLFACEKYPELNPMIMRRFQEPGDVEKAFELVQ
;
A
#
# COMPACT_ATOMS: atom_id res chain seq x y z
N SER A 1 -0.72 -15.43 2.76
CA SER A 1 -1.14 -15.93 1.43
C SER A 1 -0.30 -17.14 1.07
N ASP A 2 -0.94 -18.19 0.58
CA ASP A 2 -0.29 -19.45 0.21
C ASP A 2 0.28 -19.42 -1.21
N ILE A 3 -0.16 -18.47 -2.05
CA ILE A 3 0.29 -18.29 -3.44
C ILE A 3 0.69 -16.83 -3.68
N ARG A 4 1.81 -16.62 -4.38
CA ARG A 4 2.26 -15.31 -4.87
C ARG A 4 2.81 -15.46 -6.29
N ARG A 5 2.30 -14.65 -7.23
CA ARG A 5 2.67 -14.70 -8.66
C ARG A 5 2.53 -16.11 -9.28
N GLY A 6 1.44 -16.82 -8.96
CA GLY A 6 1.15 -18.16 -9.47
C GLY A 6 2.02 -19.30 -8.91
N LYS A 7 2.89 -19.02 -7.93
CA LYS A 7 3.73 -20.02 -7.25
C LYS A 7 3.45 -20.04 -5.74
N PRO A 8 3.72 -21.15 -5.04
CA PRO A 8 3.62 -21.18 -3.59
C PRO A 8 4.45 -20.05 -2.96
N SER A 9 3.89 -19.37 -1.99
CA SER A 9 4.60 -18.27 -1.33
C SER A 9 5.76 -18.81 -0.49
N VAL A 10 6.80 -18.00 -0.29
CA VAL A 10 7.93 -18.38 0.56
C VAL A 10 7.48 -18.68 2.00
N ASN A 11 6.41 -18.03 2.48
CA ASN A 11 5.79 -18.30 3.78
C ASN A 11 5.10 -19.67 3.86
N ALA A 12 4.59 -20.19 2.74
CA ALA A 12 4.00 -21.53 2.68
C ALA A 12 5.07 -22.63 2.63
N LEU A 13 6.24 -22.32 2.05
CA LEU A 13 7.33 -23.28 1.88
C LEU A 13 8.31 -23.31 3.04
N TRP A 14 8.57 -22.16 3.67
CA TRP A 14 9.62 -22.01 4.67
C TRP A 14 9.07 -21.56 6.02
N SER A 15 9.81 -21.83 7.10
CA SER A 15 9.45 -21.34 8.42
C SER A 15 9.52 -19.81 8.49
N ARG A 16 8.68 -19.19 9.33
CA ARG A 16 8.64 -17.73 9.53
C ARG A 16 10.03 -17.12 9.76
N LYS A 17 10.89 -17.80 10.53
CA LYS A 17 12.27 -17.35 10.79
C LYS A 17 13.10 -17.29 9.50
N LYS A 18 13.03 -18.30 8.64
CA LYS A 18 13.76 -18.32 7.36
C LYS A 18 13.29 -17.21 6.42
N VAL A 19 11.98 -16.92 6.41
CA VAL A 19 11.45 -15.84 5.56
C VAL A 19 11.91 -14.46 6.03
N ALA A 20 11.89 -14.22 7.35
CA ALA A 20 12.42 -12.98 7.92
C ALA A 20 13.90 -12.78 7.55
N MET A 21 14.74 -13.82 7.76
CA MET A 21 16.16 -13.77 7.41
C MET A 21 16.41 -13.54 5.90
N ALA A 22 15.56 -14.08 5.03
CA ALA A 22 15.67 -13.83 3.59
C ALA A 22 15.35 -12.36 3.25
N GLY A 23 14.37 -11.74 3.94
CA GLY A 23 14.10 -10.32 3.85
C GLY A 23 15.29 -9.47 4.32
N ASP A 24 15.85 -9.80 5.47
CA ASP A 24 17.03 -9.12 6.03
C ASP A 24 18.23 -9.22 5.08
N PHE A 25 18.44 -10.38 4.47
CA PHE A 25 19.50 -10.58 3.48
C PHE A 25 19.31 -9.68 2.24
N ILE A 26 18.08 -9.58 1.72
CA ILE A 26 17.79 -8.69 0.58
C ILE A 26 18.05 -7.23 0.97
N LEU A 27 17.64 -6.80 2.16
CA LEU A 27 17.91 -5.43 2.65
C LEU A 27 19.42 -5.16 2.80
N ALA A 28 20.20 -6.15 3.27
CA ALA A 28 21.65 -6.04 3.34
C ALA A 28 22.29 -5.87 1.95
N VAL A 29 21.85 -6.66 0.96
CA VAL A 29 22.30 -6.53 -0.44
C VAL A 29 21.94 -5.17 -1.01
N VAL A 30 20.70 -4.69 -0.79
CA VAL A 30 20.27 -3.36 -1.24
C VAL A 30 21.13 -2.27 -0.62
N SER A 31 21.44 -2.37 0.68
CA SER A 31 22.28 -1.41 1.39
C SER A 31 23.71 -1.36 0.82
N MET A 32 24.28 -2.52 0.49
CA MET A 32 25.58 -2.59 -0.20
C MET A 32 25.53 -1.95 -1.59
N LEU A 33 24.48 -2.22 -2.37
CA LEU A 33 24.33 -1.64 -3.71
C LEU A 33 24.17 -0.12 -3.66
N LEU A 34 23.40 0.41 -2.71
CA LEU A 34 23.27 1.85 -2.51
C LEU A 34 24.59 2.50 -2.10
N ALA A 35 25.34 1.89 -1.17
CA ALA A 35 26.66 2.38 -0.77
C ALA A 35 27.65 2.42 -1.94
N ASN A 36 27.60 1.43 -2.84
CA ASN A 36 28.46 1.37 -4.03
C ASN A 36 28.15 2.46 -5.07
N LEU A 37 26.98 3.11 -5.01
CA LEU A 37 26.68 4.27 -5.86
C LEU A 37 27.49 5.51 -5.46
N GLN A 38 28.06 5.54 -4.25
CA GLN A 38 28.86 6.65 -3.73
C GLN A 38 28.15 8.02 -3.75
N SER A 39 26.81 8.03 -3.74
CA SER A 39 25.99 9.24 -3.56
C SER A 39 25.25 9.17 -2.23
N CYS A 40 25.57 10.12 -1.34
CA CYS A 40 24.90 10.27 -0.06
C CYS A 40 23.45 10.70 -0.25
N GLU A 41 23.16 11.55 -1.25
CA GLU A 41 21.80 12.03 -1.54
C GLU A 41 20.89 10.88 -1.97
N VAL A 42 21.36 10.03 -2.88
CA VAL A 42 20.59 8.85 -3.35
C VAL A 42 20.41 7.84 -2.23
N THR A 43 21.47 7.57 -1.46
CA THR A 43 21.39 6.66 -0.31
C THR A 43 20.37 7.15 0.72
N SER A 44 20.37 8.44 1.02
CA SER A 44 19.39 9.07 1.93
C SER A 44 17.96 8.98 1.37
N THR A 45 17.77 9.31 0.10
CA THR A 45 16.47 9.27 -0.60
C THR A 45 15.86 7.86 -0.60
N MET A 46 16.66 6.84 -0.91
CA MET A 46 16.18 5.44 -0.89
C MET A 46 15.99 4.90 0.53
N SER A 47 16.78 5.37 1.50
CA SER A 47 16.56 5.03 2.92
C SER A 47 15.24 5.58 3.44
N GLN A 48 14.82 6.76 2.97
CA GLN A 48 13.50 7.32 3.29
C GLN A 48 12.37 6.42 2.77
N ALA A 49 12.48 5.88 1.55
CA ALA A 49 11.50 4.94 1.02
C ALA A 49 11.38 3.66 1.87
N ILE A 50 12.50 3.12 2.35
CA ILE A 50 12.50 1.95 3.25
C ILE A 50 11.82 2.28 4.58
N SER A 51 12.14 3.45 5.16
CA SER A 51 11.50 3.93 6.39
C SER A 51 9.99 4.11 6.21
N ASP A 52 9.57 4.69 5.09
CA ASP A 52 8.16 4.86 4.75
C ASP A 52 7.44 3.52 4.62
N LEU A 53 8.02 2.53 3.95
CA LEU A 53 7.43 1.19 3.85
C LEU A 53 7.14 0.59 5.22
N VAL A 54 8.10 0.67 6.14
CA VAL A 54 7.94 0.16 7.52
C VAL A 54 6.87 0.95 8.28
N GLN A 55 6.88 2.28 8.18
CA GLN A 55 5.86 3.13 8.81
C GLN A 55 4.45 2.85 8.25
N GLY A 56 4.32 2.61 6.95
CA GLY A 56 3.07 2.25 6.30
C GLY A 56 2.50 0.92 6.80
N GLU A 57 3.35 -0.08 7.06
CA GLU A 57 2.91 -1.35 7.68
C GLU A 57 2.45 -1.15 9.13
N PHE A 58 3.12 -0.29 9.92
CA PHE A 58 2.66 0.03 11.27
C PHE A 58 1.32 0.74 11.29
N MET A 59 1.09 1.68 10.37
CA MET A 59 -0.21 2.36 10.22
C MET A 59 -1.36 1.36 9.97
N GLN A 60 -1.08 0.25 9.25
CA GLN A 60 -2.07 -0.80 9.03
C GLN A 60 -2.42 -1.60 10.31
N LEU A 61 -1.48 -1.73 11.24
CA LEU A 61 -1.67 -2.52 12.47
C LEU A 61 -2.53 -1.80 13.52
N GLY A 62 -2.53 -0.47 13.52
CA GLY A 62 -3.23 0.31 14.53
C GLY A 62 -3.72 1.65 14.02
N SER A 63 -5.04 1.82 14.02
CA SER A 63 -5.62 3.15 14.05
C SER A 63 -7.01 3.15 14.67
N LYS A 64 -7.26 4.19 15.48
CA LYS A 64 -8.59 4.65 15.90
C LYS A 64 -8.74 6.04 15.30
N GLU A 65 -9.06 6.09 14.01
CA GLU A 65 -9.26 7.35 13.30
C GLU A 65 -10.67 7.87 13.49
N THR A 66 -10.80 9.19 13.60
CA THR A 66 -12.10 9.86 13.47
C THR A 66 -12.54 9.85 12.00
N GLU A 67 -13.85 9.97 11.75
CA GLU A 67 -14.42 9.94 10.40
C GLU A 67 -13.73 10.92 9.43
N ASN A 68 -13.45 12.14 9.88
CA ASN A 68 -12.79 13.17 9.07
C ASN A 68 -11.33 12.89 8.72
N GLU A 69 -10.67 11.98 9.45
CA GLU A 69 -9.24 11.69 9.27
C GLU A 69 -8.99 10.45 8.40
N ARG A 70 -10.01 9.62 8.17
CA ARG A 70 -9.84 8.31 7.51
C ARG A 70 -9.30 8.40 6.09
N PHE A 71 -9.82 9.32 5.28
CA PHE A 71 -9.36 9.45 3.90
C PHE A 71 -7.93 10.00 3.84
N ALA A 72 -7.60 10.96 4.70
CA ALA A 72 -6.24 11.50 4.81
C ALA A 72 -5.25 10.43 5.31
N HIS A 73 -5.67 9.61 6.27
CA HIS A 73 -4.89 8.48 6.75
C HIS A 73 -4.69 7.45 5.65
N TYR A 74 -5.75 7.09 4.93
CA TYR A 74 -5.69 6.19 3.77
C TYR A 74 -4.67 6.69 2.75
N LEU A 75 -4.73 7.95 2.33
CA LEU A 75 -3.76 8.51 1.38
C LEU A 75 -2.33 8.49 1.93
N THR A 76 -2.15 8.79 3.22
CA THR A 76 -0.83 8.77 3.86
C THR A 76 -0.26 7.36 3.91
N LYS A 77 -1.08 6.37 4.28
CA LYS A 77 -0.73 4.95 4.27
C LYS A 77 -0.39 4.49 2.85
N THR A 78 -1.23 4.81 1.87
CA THR A 78 -1.03 4.46 0.45
C THR A 78 0.24 5.09 -0.11
N TYR A 79 0.54 6.34 0.24
CA TYR A 79 1.80 6.97 -0.08
C TYR A 79 2.97 6.15 0.48
N ARG A 80 2.97 5.89 1.79
CA ARG A 80 4.08 5.21 2.46
C ARG A 80 4.30 3.77 1.99
N LYS A 81 3.22 3.02 1.80
CA LYS A 81 3.24 1.60 1.45
C LYS A 81 3.54 1.34 -0.03
N THR A 82 3.13 2.25 -0.91
CA THR A 82 3.19 2.04 -2.36
C THR A 82 3.93 3.16 -3.08
N ALA A 83 3.44 4.40 -2.95
CA ALA A 83 3.92 5.50 -3.81
C ALA A 83 5.33 6.02 -3.46
N SER A 84 5.73 5.96 -2.18
CA SER A 84 7.01 6.49 -1.70
C SER A 84 8.19 5.79 -2.37
N LEU A 85 8.11 4.46 -2.55
CA LEU A 85 9.16 3.72 -3.24
C LEU A 85 9.30 4.17 -4.70
N VAL A 86 8.20 4.35 -5.41
CA VAL A 86 8.20 4.82 -6.81
C VAL A 86 8.75 6.24 -6.91
N ALA A 87 8.25 7.15 -6.06
CA ALA A 87 8.64 8.55 -6.03
C ALA A 87 10.15 8.72 -5.77
N ASN A 88 10.66 8.08 -4.71
CA ASN A 88 12.07 8.15 -4.34
C ASN A 88 12.99 7.46 -5.35
N SER A 89 12.51 6.39 -6.01
CA SER A 89 13.28 5.73 -7.09
C SER A 89 13.46 6.66 -8.29
N LEU A 90 12.39 7.31 -8.75
CA LEU A 90 12.48 8.24 -9.89
C LEU A 90 13.32 9.48 -9.55
N LYS A 91 13.16 10.02 -8.34
CA LYS A 91 14.03 11.11 -7.83
C LYS A 91 15.51 10.70 -7.83
N SER A 92 15.81 9.50 -7.33
CA SER A 92 17.18 8.96 -7.28
C SER A 92 17.78 8.80 -8.67
N VAL A 93 17.00 8.38 -9.66
CA VAL A 93 17.47 8.28 -11.06
C VAL A 93 17.82 9.66 -11.63
N ALA A 94 16.98 10.67 -11.39
CA ALA A 94 17.26 12.05 -11.82
C ALA A 94 18.53 12.61 -11.15
N MET A 95 18.72 12.34 -9.85
CA MET A 95 19.94 12.72 -9.12
C MET A 95 21.19 12.07 -9.72
N LEU A 96 21.15 10.75 -10.00
CA LEU A 96 22.27 10.03 -10.62
C LEU A 96 22.58 10.50 -12.03
N ALA A 97 21.57 11.00 -12.76
CA ALA A 97 21.75 11.59 -14.08
C ALA A 97 22.35 13.02 -14.04
N GLY A 98 22.57 13.59 -12.86
CA GLY A 98 23.08 14.95 -12.68
C GLY A 98 22.08 16.03 -13.08
N CYS A 99 20.77 15.74 -13.00
CA CYS A 99 19.72 16.72 -13.22
C CYS A 99 19.69 17.76 -12.10
N ASP A 100 19.08 18.92 -12.39
CA ASP A 100 18.85 19.94 -11.37
C ASP A 100 17.77 19.54 -10.35
N ASP A 101 17.71 20.28 -9.24
CA ASP A 101 16.76 20.03 -8.15
C ASP A 101 15.30 20.12 -8.62
N GLN A 102 15.02 20.99 -9.59
CA GLN A 102 13.68 21.17 -10.13
C GLN A 102 13.22 19.89 -10.86
N LEU A 103 14.06 19.31 -11.71
CA LEU A 103 13.73 18.09 -12.44
C LEU A 103 13.70 16.87 -11.49
N CYS A 104 14.57 16.83 -10.48
CA CYS A 104 14.51 15.82 -9.43
C CYS A 104 13.17 15.85 -8.68
N GLU A 105 12.65 17.04 -8.37
CA GLU A 105 11.36 17.19 -7.71
C GLU A 105 10.19 16.85 -8.63
N ILE A 106 10.26 17.22 -9.91
CA ILE A 106 9.27 16.80 -10.91
C ILE A 106 9.21 15.26 -11.01
N ALA A 107 10.36 14.59 -11.07
CA ALA A 107 10.44 13.13 -11.10
C ALA A 107 9.83 12.49 -9.85
N PHE A 108 10.08 13.08 -8.67
CA PHE A 108 9.46 12.67 -7.42
C PHE A 108 7.94 12.79 -7.46
N GLN A 109 7.41 13.96 -7.83
CA GLN A 109 5.98 14.21 -7.89
C GLN A 109 5.28 13.30 -8.91
N TYR A 110 5.91 13.06 -10.06
CA TYR A 110 5.41 12.12 -11.05
C TYR A 110 5.28 10.70 -10.46
N GLY A 111 6.34 10.19 -9.83
CA GLY A 111 6.33 8.87 -9.20
C GLY A 111 5.32 8.77 -8.05
N ARG A 112 5.19 9.82 -7.25
CA ARG A 112 4.19 9.92 -6.18
C ARG A 112 2.78 9.79 -6.72
N ASN A 113 2.43 10.59 -7.74
CA ASN A 113 1.08 10.59 -8.28
C ASN A 113 0.74 9.28 -8.99
N ILE A 114 1.69 8.69 -9.74
CA ILE A 114 1.48 7.37 -10.34
C ILE A 114 1.28 6.30 -9.28
N GLY A 115 2.10 6.28 -8.22
CA GLY A 115 1.97 5.29 -7.16
C GLY A 115 0.63 5.38 -6.41
N LEU A 116 0.14 6.60 -6.16
CA LEU A 116 -1.18 6.82 -5.57
C LEU A 116 -2.30 6.36 -6.51
N ALA A 117 -2.23 6.75 -7.79
CA ALA A 117 -3.22 6.36 -8.79
C ALA A 117 -3.27 4.84 -8.99
N PHE A 118 -2.11 4.18 -8.99
CA PHE A 118 -2.00 2.73 -9.11
C PHE A 118 -2.75 2.03 -7.99
N GLN A 119 -2.56 2.45 -6.73
CA GLN A 119 -3.26 1.83 -5.60
C GLN A 119 -4.77 2.12 -5.62
N LEU A 120 -5.18 3.33 -5.99
CA LEU A 120 -6.61 3.65 -6.13
C LEU A 120 -7.30 2.75 -7.17
N VAL A 121 -6.62 2.47 -8.28
CA VAL A 121 -7.13 1.55 -9.31
C VAL A 121 -7.12 0.11 -8.81
N ASP A 122 -6.08 -0.34 -8.12
CA ASP A 122 -6.00 -1.69 -7.52
C ASP A 122 -7.15 -1.92 -6.52
N ASP A 123 -7.41 -0.95 -5.64
CA ASP A 123 -8.51 -0.98 -4.69
C ASP A 123 -9.87 -1.04 -5.42
N LEU A 124 -10.04 -0.30 -6.52
CA LEU A 124 -11.25 -0.36 -7.34
C LEU A 124 -11.42 -1.73 -8.01
N LEU A 125 -10.33 -2.33 -8.50
CA LEU A 125 -10.34 -3.64 -9.16
C LEU A 125 -10.69 -4.76 -8.17
N ASP A 126 -10.33 -4.68 -6.88
CA ASP A 126 -10.79 -5.66 -5.86
C ASP A 126 -12.33 -5.67 -5.74
N PHE A 127 -12.99 -4.52 -5.97
CA PHE A 127 -14.45 -4.43 -6.00
C PHE A 127 -15.05 -4.90 -7.34
N ILE A 128 -14.52 -4.45 -8.48
CA ILE A 128 -15.13 -4.75 -9.79
C ILE A 128 -14.88 -6.20 -10.24
N SER A 129 -13.68 -6.75 -10.02
CA SER A 129 -13.32 -8.11 -10.49
C SER A 129 -14.19 -9.21 -9.88
N SER A 130 -14.88 -8.91 -8.78
CA SER A 130 -15.83 -9.81 -8.13
C SER A 130 -17.19 -9.92 -8.84
N THR A 131 -17.48 -9.06 -9.83
CA THR A 131 -18.74 -9.08 -10.59
C THR A 131 -18.70 -9.98 -11.83
N ASP A 132 -17.55 -10.11 -12.49
CA ASP A 132 -17.41 -10.87 -13.75
C ASP A 132 -17.17 -12.39 -13.56
N THR A 133 -16.84 -12.82 -12.33
CA THR A 133 -16.67 -14.26 -12.01
C THR A 133 -17.73 -14.69 -10.98
N MET A 134 -18.72 -15.46 -11.45
CA MET A 134 -19.87 -15.92 -10.68
C MET A 134 -19.54 -16.41 -9.25
N GLY A 135 -20.11 -15.75 -8.24
CA GLY A 135 -20.72 -16.45 -7.09
C GLY A 135 -20.51 -15.88 -5.69
N LYS A 136 -19.44 -15.12 -5.40
CA LYS A 136 -19.20 -14.51 -4.08
C LYS A 136 -18.35 -13.24 -4.19
N PRO A 137 -18.62 -12.19 -3.39
CA PRO A 137 -17.74 -11.02 -3.35
C PRO A 137 -16.34 -11.48 -2.94
N THR A 138 -15.34 -11.26 -3.80
CA THR A 138 -13.94 -11.54 -3.45
C THR A 138 -13.54 -10.62 -2.31
N ALA A 139 -13.86 -9.31 -2.44
CA ALA A 139 -13.84 -8.27 -1.40
C ALA A 139 -12.77 -8.55 -0.33
N THR A 140 -11.55 -8.76 -0.83
CA THR A 140 -10.49 -9.39 -0.03
C THR A 140 -10.10 -8.44 1.08
N ASP A 141 -10.06 -7.15 0.77
CA ASP A 141 -9.74 -6.10 1.72
C ASP A 141 -10.80 -5.98 2.82
N LEU A 142 -12.09 -6.03 2.47
CA LEU A 142 -13.18 -6.03 3.46
C LEU A 142 -13.07 -7.23 4.41
N LYS A 143 -12.80 -8.43 3.89
CA LYS A 143 -12.60 -9.65 4.71
C LYS A 143 -11.36 -9.57 5.62
N LEU A 144 -10.37 -8.77 5.24
CA LEU A 144 -9.19 -8.47 6.05
C LEU A 144 -9.44 -7.32 7.03
N GLY A 145 -10.64 -6.75 7.05
CA GLY A 145 -11.04 -5.66 7.92
C GLY A 145 -10.51 -4.29 7.47
N LEU A 146 -10.21 -4.15 6.18
CA LEU A 146 -9.63 -2.94 5.59
C LEU A 146 -10.70 -2.17 4.82
N ALA A 147 -10.85 -0.88 5.13
CA ALA A 147 -11.64 0.06 4.34
C ALA A 147 -10.70 0.77 3.34
N THR A 148 -10.86 0.48 2.06
CA THR A 148 -10.12 1.11 0.96
C THR A 148 -10.91 2.25 0.34
N ALA A 149 -10.34 2.93 -0.66
CA ALA A 149 -10.93 4.15 -1.22
C ALA A 149 -12.42 4.03 -1.60
N PRO A 150 -12.89 2.98 -2.31
CA PRO A 150 -14.30 2.87 -2.68
C PRO A 150 -15.26 2.92 -1.48
N VAL A 151 -14.90 2.23 -0.39
CA VAL A 151 -15.68 2.21 0.84
C VAL A 151 -15.67 3.58 1.53
N LEU A 152 -14.49 4.21 1.61
CA LEU A 152 -14.36 5.52 2.25
C LEU A 152 -15.14 6.61 1.50
N PHE A 153 -15.19 6.54 0.17
CA PHE A 153 -16.04 7.42 -0.64
C PHE A 153 -17.53 7.11 -0.43
N ALA A 154 -17.91 5.84 -0.36
CA ALA A 154 -19.30 5.45 -0.12
C ALA A 154 -19.81 5.93 1.26
N CYS A 155 -18.94 6.05 2.26
CA CYS A 155 -19.29 6.58 3.59
C CYS A 155 -19.85 8.00 3.54
N GLU A 156 -19.43 8.84 2.59
CA GLU A 156 -19.97 10.19 2.45
C GLU A 156 -21.46 10.20 2.12
N LYS A 157 -21.95 9.16 1.44
CA LYS A 157 -23.35 8.98 1.06
C LYS A 157 -24.11 8.06 2.01
N TYR A 158 -23.43 7.07 2.59
CA TYR A 158 -24.00 6.03 3.44
C TYR A 158 -23.27 5.99 4.80
N PRO A 159 -23.63 6.89 5.75
CA PRO A 159 -22.99 6.98 7.05
C PRO A 159 -23.09 5.70 7.90
N GLU A 160 -24.02 4.80 7.59
CA GLU A 160 -24.14 3.48 8.21
C GLU A 160 -22.91 2.58 8.01
N LEU A 161 -22.03 2.90 7.05
CA LEU A 161 -20.74 2.24 6.87
C LEU A 161 -19.75 2.57 7.99
N ASN A 162 -19.89 3.72 8.66
CA ASN A 162 -18.96 4.14 9.72
C ASN A 162 -18.81 3.14 10.88
N PRO A 163 -19.90 2.64 11.51
CA PRO A 163 -19.78 1.63 12.54
C PRO A 163 -19.18 0.31 12.01
N MET A 164 -19.48 -0.08 10.76
CA MET A 164 -18.90 -1.28 10.12
C MET A 164 -17.37 -1.18 9.99
N ILE A 165 -16.86 -0.01 9.58
CA ILE A 165 -15.43 0.27 9.50
C ILE A 165 -14.78 0.21 10.89
N MET A 166 -15.41 0.80 11.91
CA MET A 166 -14.85 0.83 13.27
C MET A 166 -14.67 -0.56 13.87
N ARG A 167 -15.58 -1.49 13.56
CA ARG A 167 -15.46 -2.90 13.95
C ARG A 167 -14.76 -3.77 12.92
N ARG A 168 -14.12 -3.18 11.92
CA ARG A 168 -13.34 -3.87 10.88
C ARG A 168 -14.15 -4.98 10.17
N PHE A 169 -15.43 -4.72 9.91
CA PHE A 169 -16.33 -5.65 9.23
C PHE A 169 -16.44 -7.03 9.89
N GLN A 170 -16.30 -7.11 11.22
CA GLN A 170 -16.28 -8.37 11.96
C GLN A 170 -17.68 -8.92 12.29
N GLU A 171 -18.75 -8.12 12.16
CA GLU A 171 -20.11 -8.62 12.40
C GLU A 171 -20.65 -9.40 11.19
N PRO A 172 -21.51 -10.43 11.41
CA PRO A 172 -22.14 -11.16 10.32
C PRO A 172 -22.93 -10.23 9.39
N GLY A 173 -22.66 -10.28 8.09
CA GLY A 173 -23.34 -9.46 7.08
C GLY A 173 -22.68 -8.11 6.79
N ASP A 174 -21.65 -7.70 7.54
CA ASP A 174 -20.94 -6.43 7.33
C ASP A 174 -20.31 -6.35 5.95
N VAL A 175 -19.63 -7.41 5.54
CA VAL A 175 -18.91 -7.45 4.25
C VAL A 175 -19.90 -7.38 3.10
N GLU A 176 -20.98 -8.15 3.17
CA GLU A 176 -22.03 -8.17 2.15
C GLU A 176 -22.72 -6.80 2.05
N LYS A 177 -23.08 -6.20 3.20
CA LYS A 177 -23.76 -4.91 3.22
C LYS A 177 -22.86 -3.77 2.75
N ALA A 178 -21.59 -3.77 3.17
CA ALA A 178 -20.62 -2.78 2.70
C ALA A 178 -20.38 -2.89 1.20
N PHE A 179 -20.32 -4.12 0.67
CA PHE A 179 -20.18 -4.36 -0.75
C PHE A 179 -21.38 -3.86 -1.55
N GLU A 180 -22.61 -4.12 -1.10
CA GLU A 180 -23.84 -3.60 -1.73
C GLU A 180 -23.89 -2.07 -1.78
N LEU A 181 -23.46 -1.38 -0.72
CA LEU A 181 -23.52 0.07 -0.62
C LEU A 181 -22.47 0.78 -1.50
N VAL A 182 -21.39 0.08 -1.85
CA VAL A 182 -20.34 0.61 -2.74
C VAL A 182 -20.71 0.46 -4.22
N GLN A 183 -21.61 -0.47 -4.57
CA GLN A 183 -22.08 -0.70 -5.94
C GLN A 183 -23.04 0.39 -6.46
#